data_AF-A0A661S9P5-F1
#
_entry.id   AF-A0A661S9P5-F1
#
_cell.length_a   1.000
_cell.length_b   1.000
_cell.length_c   1.000
_cell.angle_alpha   90.00
_cell.angle_beta   90.00
_cell.angle_gamma   90.00
#
_symmetry.space_group_name_H-M   'P 1'
#
loop_
_entity.id
_entity.type
_entity.pdbx_description
1 polymer ?
#
loop_
_entity_poly.entity_id
_entity_poly.type
_entity_poly.pdbx_seq_one_letter_code
_entity_poly.pdbx_strand_id
1 'polypeptide(L)' 'MEKLLVSTEEFNGRYVAMKSFDDNTIVGAGDEPEKALKDAESKGCKNPVLLYVPEKDIVHIYTLDLAKTVRF' A
#
# COMPACT_ATOMS: atom_id res chain seq x y z
N MET A 1 4.56 0.59 18.99
CA MET A 1 4.87 -0.76 18.48
C MET A 1 5.00 -0.63 16.97
N GLU A 2 6.13 -1.01 16.41
CA GLU A 2 6.37 -0.97 14.97
C GLU A 2 5.59 -2.09 14.27
N LYS A 3 5.07 -1.83 13.06
CA LYS A 3 4.35 -2.82 12.25
C LYS A 3 4.98 -2.88 10.87
N LEU A 4 5.57 -4.03 10.55
CA LEU A 4 6.14 -4.30 9.23
C LEU A 4 5.02 -4.72 8.27
N LEU A 5 4.81 -3.96 7.20
CA LEU A 5 3.74 -4.26 6.22
C LEU A 5 4.24 -5.20 5.12
N VAL A 6 5.41 -4.92 4.53
CA VAL A 6 6.01 -5.70 3.44
C VAL A 6 7.47 -5.95 3.77
N SER A 7 7.91 -7.21 3.74
CA SER A 7 9.29 -7.61 4.09
C SER A 7 10.11 -8.16 2.91
N THR A 8 9.50 -8.33 1.74
CA THR A 8 10.14 -8.88 0.53
C THR A 8 10.60 -7.78 -0.42
N GLU A 9 11.70 -8.02 -1.13
CA GLU A 9 12.22 -7.12 -2.17
C GLU A 9 11.45 -7.24 -3.50
N GLU A 10 10.58 -8.25 -3.65
CA GLU A 10 9.83 -8.53 -4.89
C GLU A 10 9.01 -7.34 -5.40
N PHE A 11 8.53 -6.48 -4.49
CA PHE A 11 7.63 -5.38 -4.80
C PHE A 11 8.32 -4.01 -4.81
N ASN A 12 9.66 -3.96 -4.75
CA ASN A 12 10.40 -2.70 -4.77
C ASN A 12 9.99 -1.80 -5.94
N GLY A 13 9.63 -0.56 -5.65
CA GLY A 13 9.21 0.43 -6.64
C GLY A 13 7.81 0.20 -7.23
N ARG A 14 6.97 -0.66 -6.61
CA ARG A 14 5.66 -1.05 -7.15
C ARG A 14 4.51 -0.70 -6.20
N TYR A 15 3.31 -0.62 -6.77
CA TYR A 15 2.08 -0.60 -6.00
C TYR A 15 1.65 -2.01 -5.66
N VAL A 16 1.23 -2.21 -4.41
CA VAL A 16 0.69 -3.46 -3.90
C VAL A 16 -0.66 -3.23 -3.26
N ALA A 17 -1.58 -4.15 -3.53
CA ALA A 17 -2.88 -4.23 -2.89
C ALA A 17 -2.83 -5.36 -1.85
N MET A 18 -3.04 -5.02 -0.58
CA MET A 18 -3.12 -5.97 0.54
C MET A 18 -4.55 -6.10 1.03
N LYS A 19 -4.90 -7.21 1.68
CA LYS A 19 -6.27 -7.41 2.18
C LYS A 19 -6.68 -6.36 3.20
N SER A 20 -5.81 -6.02 4.15
CA SER A 20 -6.03 -4.97 5.15
C SER A 20 -4.71 -4.58 5.82
N PHE A 21 -4.74 -3.59 6.71
CA PHE A 21 -3.56 -3.31 7.54
C PHE A 21 -3.24 -4.43 8.53
N ASP A 22 -4.22 -5.25 8.93
CA ASP A 22 -4.05 -6.35 9.89
C ASP A 22 -3.69 -7.69 9.23
N ASP A 23 -4.16 -7.90 8.00
CA ASP A 23 -3.77 -8.99 7.12
C ASP A 23 -3.01 -8.41 5.92
N ASN A 24 -1.69 -8.37 6.05
CA ASN A 24 -0.77 -7.82 5.04
C ASN A 24 -0.54 -8.77 3.85
N THR A 25 -1.37 -9.80 3.65
CA THR A 25 -1.32 -10.65 2.46
C THR A 25 -1.50 -9.79 1.21
N ILE A 26 -0.49 -9.79 0.34
CA ILE A 26 -0.54 -9.14 -0.97
C ILE A 26 -1.46 -9.95 -1.88
N VAL A 27 -2.51 -9.29 -2.36
CA VAL A 27 -3.51 -9.87 -3.27
C VAL A 27 -3.45 -9.22 -4.65
N GLY A 28 -2.74 -8.10 -4.81
CA GLY A 28 -2.47 -7.55 -6.14
C GLY A 28 -1.19 -6.75 -6.20
N ALA A 29 -0.59 -6.63 -7.39
CA ALA A 29 0.60 -5.81 -7.61
C ALA A 29 0.61 -5.19 -9.02
N GLY A 30 1.24 -4.03 -9.15
CA GLY A 30 1.37 -3.36 -10.44
C GLY A 30 2.21 -2.09 -10.37
N ASP A 31 2.64 -1.61 -11.52
CA ASP A 31 3.47 -0.40 -11.61
C ASP A 31 2.61 0.87 -11.51
N GLU A 32 1.28 0.72 -11.62
CA GLU A 32 0.28 1.76 -11.45
C GLU A 32 -0.73 1.33 -10.37
N PRO A 33 -1.29 2.28 -9.60
CA PRO A 33 -2.34 2.02 -8.61
C PRO A 33 -3.49 1.15 -9.15
N GLU A 34 -3.99 1.53 -10.33
CA GLU A 34 -5.16 0.90 -10.95
C GLU A 34 -4.89 -0.57 -11.31
N LYS A 35 -3.66 -0.89 -11.73
CA LYS A 35 -3.27 -2.27 -12.06
C LYS A 35 -3.26 -3.15 -10.82
N ALA A 36 -2.69 -2.67 -9.72
CA ALA A 36 -2.67 -3.42 -8.45
C ALA A 36 -4.08 -3.66 -7.90
N LEU A 37 -4.96 -2.66 -7.99
CA LEU A 37 -6.36 -2.77 -7.57
C LEU A 37 -7.14 -3.76 -8.43
N LYS A 38 -7.07 -3.65 -9.76
CA LYS A 38 -7.74 -4.58 -10.68
C LYS A 38 -7.29 -6.02 -10.49
N ASP A 39 -5.99 -6.24 -10.26
CA ASP A 39 -5.45 -7.57 -9.97
C ASP A 39 -6.07 -8.13 -8.67
N ALA A 40 -6.13 -7.33 -7.59
CA ALA A 40 -6.77 -7.73 -6.35
C ALA A 40 -8.29 -7.99 -6.48
N GLU A 41 -8.99 -7.15 -7.22
CA GLU A 41 -10.42 -7.31 -7.52
C GLU A 41 -10.69 -8.60 -8.31
N SER A 42 -9.83 -8.92 -9.30
CA SER A 42 -9.93 -10.15 -10.08
C SER A 42 -9.80 -11.42 -9.23
N LYS A 43 -9.12 -11.32 -8.07
CA LYS A 43 -8.97 -12.38 -7.07
C LYS A 43 -10.05 -12.34 -5.98
N GLY A 44 -11.07 -11.50 -6.14
CA GLY A 44 -12.23 -11.41 -5.25
C GLY A 44 -12.04 -10.49 -4.04
N CYS A 45 -10.94 -9.73 -3.95
CA CYS A 45 -10.74 -8.77 -2.88
C CYS A 45 -11.43 -7.45 -3.24
N LYS A 46 -12.53 -7.13 -2.56
CA LYS A 46 -13.38 -5.96 -2.91
C LYS A 46 -12.84 -4.62 -2.39
N ASN A 47 -12.18 -4.62 -1.24
CA ASN A 47 -11.70 -3.40 -0.57
C ASN A 47 -10.25 -3.56 -0.11
N PRO A 48 -9.29 -3.76 -1.03
CA PRO A 48 -7.90 -3.87 -0.65
C PRO A 48 -7.34 -2.52 -0.15
N VAL A 49 -6.36 -2.58 0.74
CA VAL A 49 -5.51 -1.44 1.08
C VAL A 49 -4.42 -1.32 0.02
N LEU A 50 -4.31 -0.16 -0.61
CA LEU A 50 -3.28 0.12 -1.59
C LEU A 50 -2.07 0.79 -0.91
N LEU A 51 -0.88 0.29 -1.20
CA LEU A 51 0.39 0.81 -0.70
C LEU A 51 1.40 0.91 -1.84
N TYR A 52 2.21 1.95 -1.86
CA TYR A 52 3.42 2.00 -2.68
C TYR A 52 4.62 1.52 -1.86
N VAL A 53 5.38 0.57 -2.41
CA VAL A 53 6.63 0.11 -1.83
C VAL A 53 7.76 0.93 -2.46
N PRO A 54 8.50 1.74 -1.67
CA PRO A 54 9.62 2.52 -2.18
C PRO A 54 10.66 1.65 -2.89
N GLU A 55 11.44 2.25 -3.78
CA GLU A 55 12.62 1.60 -4.31
C GLU A 55 13.63 1.31 -3.18
N LYS A 56 14.53 0.36 -3.43
CA LYS A 56 15.54 -0.03 -2.45
C LYS A 56 16.36 1.18 -2.01
N ASP A 57 16.70 1.20 -0.72
CA ASP A 57 17.47 2.28 -0.07
C ASP A 57 16.76 3.65 -0.04
N ILE A 58 15.45 3.71 -0.33
CA ILE A 58 14.60 4.90 -0.17
C ILE A 58 13.63 4.72 1.00
N VAL A 59 13.53 5.74 1.86
CA VAL A 59 12.58 5.77 2.98
C VAL A 59 11.51 6.82 2.71
N HIS A 60 10.24 6.42 2.70
CA HIS A 60 9.09 7.34 2.64
C HIS A 60 8.53 7.58 4.04
N ILE A 61 8.58 8.83 4.49
CA ILE A 61 7.99 9.27 5.77
C ILE A 61 6.76 10.12 5.46
N TYR A 62 5.58 9.61 5.81
CA TYR A 62 4.33 10.35 5.70
C TYR A 62 4.04 11.07 7.01
N THR A 63 4.16 12.40 7.02
CA THR A 63 3.73 13.22 8.16
C THR A 63 2.26 13.57 7.97
N LEU A 64 1.41 13.11 8.89
CA LEU A 64 0.04 13.58 8.95
C LEU A 64 0.04 14.98 9.58
N ASP A 65 -0.05 16.01 8.75
CA ASP A 65 -0.28 17.37 9.25
C ASP A 65 -1.75 17.50 9.68
N LEU A 66 -2.00 17.22 10.97
CA LEU A 66 -3.32 17.32 11.60
C LEU A 66 -3.83 18.77 11.72
N ALA A 67 -3.02 19.78 11.35
CA ALA A 67 -3.36 21.19 11.54
C ALA A 67 -4.33 21.79 10.50
N LYS A 68 -4.76 21.05 9.47
CA LYS A 68 -5.68 21.56 8.42
C LYS A 68 -7.12 21.05 8.46
N THR A 69 -7.59 20.58 9.62
CA THR A 69 -9.05 20.56 9.88
C THR A 69 -9.44 21.85 10.60
N VAL A 70 -9.29 23.00 9.92
CA VAL A 70 -10.03 24.22 10.26
C VAL A 70 -11.21 24.28 9.30
N ARG A 71 -12.39 24.00 9.85
CA ARG A 71 -13.67 24.28 9.20
C ARG A 71 -13.82 25.81 9.10
N PHE A 72 -14.13 26.31 7.91
CA PHE A 72 -14.87 27.55 7.71
C PHE A 72 -16.18 27.20 7.01
#